data_AF-A0A7Y8MK71-F1
#
_entry.id   AF-A0A7Y8MK71-F1
#
_cell.length_a   1.000
_cell.length_b   1.000
_cell.length_c   1.000
_cell.angle_alpha   90.00
_cell.angle_beta   90.00
_cell.angle_gamma   90.00
#
_symmetry.space_group_name_H-M   'P 1'
#
loop_
_entity.id
_entity.type
_entity.pdbx_description
1 polymer ?
#
loop_
_entity_poly.entity_id
_entity_poly.type
_entity_poly.pdbx_seq_one_letter_code
_entity_poly.pdbx_strand_id
1 'polypeptide(L)'
;MSEKHIVTAASCLRSARLFNYASIVSIGLSTLLLVVALNMNTKMSFLPFVLSVPPIMLWLAGSIFVYAALAHHPDPRVVHYNRWAGYRYYAMVGAMVVAGQPLYGIFEDGRGMLLVWGIMALGIIPLGLRDILRAGKEDWKDIEVNA
;
A
#
# COMPACT_ATOMS: atom_id res chain seq x y z
N MET A 1 3.75 4.58 -40.57
CA MET A 1 4.65 3.83 -39.68
C MET A 1 4.15 4.05 -38.26
N SER A 2 3.81 2.99 -37.52
CA SER A 2 3.54 3.12 -36.08
C SER A 2 4.84 3.52 -35.39
N GLU A 3 4.76 4.50 -34.49
CA GLU A 3 5.91 5.03 -33.76
C GLU A 3 6.34 3.97 -32.73
N LYS A 4 7.61 3.58 -32.74
CA LYS A 4 8.13 2.61 -31.78
C LYS A 4 8.44 3.31 -30.46
N HIS A 5 7.71 2.98 -29.40
CA HIS A 5 7.95 3.48 -28.05
C HIS A 5 8.69 2.43 -27.22
N ILE A 6 9.77 2.83 -26.54
CA ILE A 6 10.56 1.93 -25.70
C ILE A 6 10.15 2.09 -24.24
N VAL A 7 9.72 0.99 -23.62
CA VAL A 7 9.56 0.90 -22.16
C VAL A 7 10.85 0.34 -21.58
N THR A 8 11.57 1.16 -20.82
CA THR A 8 12.87 0.77 -20.28
C THR A 8 12.75 -0.24 -19.14
N ALA A 9 13.78 -1.08 -18.96
CA ALA A 9 13.91 -2.03 -17.86
C ALA A 9 13.74 -1.35 -16.49
N ALA A 10 14.29 -0.14 -16.34
CA ALA A 10 14.14 0.67 -15.13
C ALA A 10 12.69 1.10 -14.88
N SER A 11 11.94 1.43 -15.94
CA SER A 11 10.50 1.74 -15.85
C SER A 11 9.72 0.51 -15.41
N CYS A 12 9.97 -0.66 -16.01
CA CYS A 12 9.34 -1.92 -15.61
C CYS A 12 9.57 -2.23 -14.12
N LEU A 13 10.82 -2.12 -13.64
CA LEU A 13 11.16 -2.33 -12.23
C LEU A 13 10.43 -1.35 -11.30
N ARG A 14 10.39 -0.05 -11.65
CA ARG A 14 9.71 0.97 -10.83
C ARG A 14 8.22 0.69 -10.77
N SER A 15 7.59 0.36 -11.90
CA SER A 15 6.18 0.00 -11.99
C SER A 15 5.84 -1.23 -11.14
N ALA A 16 6.68 -2.29 -11.19
CA ALA A 16 6.48 -3.49 -10.38
C ALA A 16 6.50 -3.22 -8.87
N ARG A 17 7.21 -2.17 -8.43
CA ARG A 17 7.36 -1.82 -7.00
C ARG A 17 6.41 -0.73 -6.53
N LEU A 18 5.82 0.05 -7.44
CA LEU A 18 5.07 1.27 -7.14
C LEU A 18 3.96 1.03 -6.11
N PHE A 19 3.11 0.03 -6.36
CA PHE A 19 1.98 -0.27 -5.47
C PHE A 19 2.45 -0.63 -4.06
N ASN A 20 3.52 -1.44 -3.96
CA ASN A 20 4.10 -1.85 -2.67
C ASN A 20 4.69 -0.67 -1.91
N TYR A 21 5.47 0.19 -2.57
CA TYR A 21 6.04 1.38 -1.93
C TYR A 21 4.95 2.28 -1.37
N ALA A 22 3.96 2.62 -2.18
CA ALA A 22 2.90 3.52 -1.74
C ALA A 22 2.02 2.90 -0.65
N SER A 23 1.76 1.59 -0.69
CA SER A 23 1.06 0.88 0.40
C SER A 23 1.84 0.91 1.70
N ILE A 24 3.16 0.68 1.67
CA ILE A 24 4.04 0.74 2.84
C ILE A 24 4.10 2.16 3.41
N VAL A 25 4.28 3.17 2.55
CA VAL A 25 4.33 4.58 2.95
C VAL A 25 3.00 4.98 3.59
N SER A 26 1.87 4.63 2.97
CA SER A 26 0.54 4.93 3.48
C SER A 26 0.31 4.32 4.86
N ILE A 27 0.49 3.00 5.00
CA ILE A 27 0.24 2.32 6.29
C ILE A 27 1.25 2.74 7.36
N GLY A 28 2.51 2.95 6.97
CA GLY A 28 3.58 3.41 7.87
C GLY A 28 3.31 4.82 8.39
N LEU A 29 2.95 5.76 7.50
CA LEU A 29 2.59 7.13 7.88
C LEU A 29 1.34 7.14 8.77
N SER A 30 0.30 6.39 8.40
CA SER A 30 -0.90 6.24 9.22
C SER A 30 -0.62 5.69 10.61
N THR A 31 0.25 4.68 10.73
CA THR A 31 0.64 4.09 12.02
C THR A 31 1.47 5.06 12.84
N LEU A 32 2.41 5.78 12.21
CA LEU A 32 3.21 6.81 12.87
C LEU A 32 2.32 7.95 13.41
N LEU A 33 1.40 8.45 12.59
CA LEU A 33 0.46 9.50 12.99
C LEU A 33 -0.46 9.06 14.11
N LEU A 34 -0.90 7.79 14.11
CA LEU A 34 -1.67 7.21 15.21
C LEU A 34 -0.87 7.22 16.52
N VAL A 35 0.38 6.75 16.48
CA VAL A 35 1.26 6.74 17.65
C VAL A 35 1.49 8.15 18.17
N VAL A 36 1.80 9.11 17.28
CA VAL A 36 1.96 10.52 17.67
C VAL A 36 0.69 11.03 18.34
N ALA A 37 -0.47 10.85 17.71
CA ALA A 37 -1.75 11.35 18.21
C ALA A 37 -2.13 10.78 19.58
N LEU A 38 -1.88 9.49 19.83
CA LEU A 38 -2.14 8.84 21.12
C LEU A 38 -1.21 9.34 22.25
N ASN A 39 -0.04 9.90 21.90
CA ASN A 39 0.91 10.43 22.86
C ASN A 39 0.83 11.97 23.00
N MET A 40 0.00 12.64 22.19
CA MET A 40 -0.25 14.06 22.33
C MET A 40 -1.22 14.31 23.48
N ASN A 41 -0.81 15.13 24.46
CA ASN A 41 -1.68 15.56 25.56
C ASN A 41 -2.68 16.64 25.08
N THR A 42 -3.62 16.23 24.24
CA THR A 42 -4.69 17.08 23.71
C THR A 42 -6.02 16.69 24.33
N LYS A 43 -6.92 17.66 24.53
CA LYS A 43 -8.30 17.39 24.99
C LYS A 43 -9.19 16.76 23.90
N MET A 44 -8.65 16.50 22.71
CA MET A 44 -9.40 16.06 21.53
C MET A 44 -9.33 14.54 21.39
N SER A 45 -10.34 13.84 21.91
CA SER A 45 -10.44 12.37 21.86
C SER A 45 -10.48 11.80 20.43
N PHE A 46 -10.85 12.60 19.43
CA PHE A 46 -10.98 12.16 18.04
C PHE A 46 -9.68 12.33 17.21
N LEU A 47 -8.65 12.99 17.75
CA LEU A 47 -7.41 13.30 17.05
C LEU A 47 -6.67 12.06 16.49
N PRO A 48 -6.58 10.92 17.23
CA PRO A 48 -5.98 9.69 16.71
C PRO A 48 -6.62 9.20 15.43
N PHE A 49 -7.94 9.28 15.32
CA PHE A 49 -8.67 8.87 14.13
C PHE A 49 -8.41 9.80 12.95
N VAL A 50 -8.56 11.11 13.17
CA VAL A 50 -8.46 12.12 12.11
C VAL A 50 -7.06 12.21 11.51
N LEU A 51 -5.99 11.98 12.28
CA LEU A 51 -4.64 11.99 11.73
C LEU A 51 -4.25 10.66 11.08
N SER A 52 -4.68 9.53 11.64
CA SER A 52 -4.20 8.21 11.19
C SER A 52 -4.96 7.65 9.99
N VAL A 53 -6.22 8.01 9.78
CA VAL A 53 -7.05 7.45 8.69
C VAL A 53 -6.76 8.06 7.31
N PRO A 54 -6.56 9.38 7.15
CA PRO A 54 -6.43 9.98 5.82
C PRO A 54 -5.36 9.38 4.90
N PRO A 55 -4.14 9.02 5.34
CA PRO A 55 -3.16 8.43 4.44
C PRO A 55 -3.60 7.08 3.85
N ILE A 56 -4.32 6.24 4.60
CA ILE A 56 -4.90 4.98 4.11
C ILE A 56 -6.03 5.28 3.11
N MET A 57 -6.90 6.25 3.38
CA MET A 57 -8.01 6.61 2.48
C MET A 57 -7.52 7.20 1.15
N LEU A 58 -6.56 8.13 1.21
CA LEU A 58 -5.96 8.72 0.02
C LEU A 58 -5.27 7.65 -0.83
N TRP A 59 -4.52 6.74 -0.20
CA TRP A 59 -3.91 5.65 -0.93
C TRP A 59 -4.92 4.62 -1.41
N LEU A 60 -6.00 4.32 -0.66
CA LEU A 60 -7.06 3.43 -1.12
C LEU A 60 -7.64 3.95 -2.45
N ALA A 61 -7.97 5.24 -2.54
CA ALA A 61 -8.43 5.85 -3.78
C ALA A 61 -7.34 5.81 -4.88
N GLY A 62 -6.13 6.27 -4.56
CA GLY A 62 -5.00 6.31 -5.51
C GLY A 62 -4.60 4.92 -6.05
N SER A 63 -4.72 3.90 -5.21
CA SER A 63 -4.37 2.52 -5.53
C SER A 63 -5.19 1.95 -6.67
N ILE A 64 -6.45 2.37 -6.83
CA ILE A 64 -7.32 1.94 -7.92
C ILE A 64 -6.75 2.42 -9.26
N PHE A 65 -6.32 3.68 -9.33
CA PHE A 65 -5.71 4.25 -10.52
C PHE A 65 -4.37 3.59 -10.84
N VAL A 66 -3.52 3.37 -9.83
CA VAL A 66 -2.24 2.67 -10.01
C VAL A 66 -2.48 1.24 -10.49
N TYR A 67 -3.43 0.53 -9.88
CA TYR A 67 -3.76 -0.84 -10.26
C TYR A 67 -4.23 -0.91 -11.71
N ALA A 68 -5.15 -0.03 -12.11
CA ALA A 68 -5.69 0.02 -13.46
C ALA A 68 -4.61 0.37 -14.49
N ALA A 69 -3.76 1.36 -14.19
CA ALA A 69 -2.66 1.78 -15.07
C ALA A 69 -1.65 0.64 -15.32
N LEU A 70 -1.46 -0.25 -14.35
CA LEU A 70 -0.49 -1.35 -14.43
C LEU A 70 -1.11 -2.70 -14.81
N ALA A 71 -2.44 -2.83 -14.85
CA ALA A 71 -3.13 -4.10 -15.11
C ALA A 71 -2.86 -4.66 -16.52
N HIS A 72 -2.53 -3.79 -17.47
CA HIS A 72 -2.25 -4.12 -18.86
C HIS A 72 -0.82 -3.74 -19.28
N HIS A 73 0.11 -3.67 -18.31
CA HIS A 73 1.50 -3.37 -18.60
C HIS A 73 2.10 -4.42 -19.57
N PRO A 74 2.94 -4.03 -20.55
CA PRO A 74 3.48 -4.94 -21.57
C PRO A 74 4.35 -6.07 -20.98
N ASP A 75 5.06 -5.80 -19.88
CA ASP A 75 5.75 -6.85 -19.12
C ASP A 75 4.79 -7.58 -18.16
N PRO A 76 4.54 -8.89 -18.32
CA PRO A 76 3.64 -9.66 -17.47
C PRO A 76 4.12 -9.76 -16.01
N ARG A 77 5.42 -9.58 -15.73
CA ARG A 77 5.95 -9.57 -14.36
C ARG A 77 5.48 -8.34 -13.59
N VAL A 78 5.40 -7.18 -14.25
CA VAL A 78 4.84 -5.96 -13.65
C VAL A 78 3.39 -6.19 -13.25
N VAL A 79 2.60 -6.79 -14.16
CA VAL A 79 1.20 -7.15 -13.90
C VAL A 79 1.09 -8.11 -12.72
N HIS A 80 1.97 -9.11 -12.63
CA HIS A 80 2.02 -10.07 -11.53
C HIS A 80 2.28 -9.40 -10.17
N TYR A 81 3.32 -8.58 -10.07
CA TYR A 81 3.65 -7.87 -8.84
C TYR A 81 2.53 -6.89 -8.44
N ASN A 82 1.95 -6.16 -9.39
CA ASN A 82 0.83 -5.25 -9.15
C ASN A 82 -0.42 -6.00 -8.63
N ARG A 83 -0.76 -7.15 -9.25
CA ARG A 83 -1.91 -7.97 -8.85
C ARG A 83 -1.80 -8.44 -7.40
N TRP A 84 -0.66 -9.03 -7.03
CA TRP A 84 -0.46 -9.54 -5.68
C TRP A 84 -0.32 -8.45 -4.62
N ALA A 85 0.30 -7.31 -4.97
CA ALA A 85 0.32 -6.15 -4.09
C ALA A 85 -1.09 -5.62 -3.81
N GLY A 86 -1.92 -5.50 -4.85
CA GLY A 86 -3.33 -5.10 -4.75
C GLY A 86 -4.15 -6.07 -3.92
N TYR A 87 -4.10 -7.37 -4.22
CA TYR A 87 -4.85 -8.40 -3.47
C TYR A 87 -4.52 -8.37 -1.99
N ARG A 88 -3.23 -8.29 -1.63
CA ARG A 88 -2.83 -8.20 -0.22
C ARG A 88 -3.35 -6.93 0.44
N TYR A 89 -3.18 -5.78 -0.20
CA TYR A 89 -3.64 -4.50 0.35
C TYR A 89 -5.16 -4.49 0.55
N TYR A 90 -5.94 -4.83 -0.47
CA TYR A 90 -7.39 -4.85 -0.39
C TYR A 90 -7.94 -5.90 0.58
N ALA A 91 -7.31 -7.08 0.65
CA ALA A 91 -7.67 -8.09 1.64
C ALA A 91 -7.45 -7.57 3.06
N MET A 92 -6.30 -6.96 3.34
CA MET A 92 -5.99 -6.44 4.68
C MET A 92 -6.87 -5.27 5.07
N VAL A 93 -6.98 -4.25 4.20
CA VAL A 93 -7.81 -3.06 4.48
C VAL A 93 -9.28 -3.46 4.57
N GLY A 94 -9.80 -4.23 3.60
CA GLY A 94 -11.19 -4.68 3.59
C GLY A 94 -11.55 -5.56 4.78
N ALA A 95 -10.67 -6.50 5.16
CA ALA A 95 -10.88 -7.31 6.36
C ALA A 95 -10.94 -6.45 7.62
N MET A 96 -10.07 -5.44 7.75
CA MET A 96 -10.04 -4.56 8.93
C MET A 96 -11.19 -3.57 9.00
N VAL A 97 -11.85 -3.23 7.88
CA VAL A 97 -13.11 -2.48 7.93
C VAL A 97 -14.19 -3.24 8.71
N VAL A 98 -14.25 -4.56 8.54
CA VAL A 98 -15.23 -5.42 9.22
C VAL A 98 -14.74 -5.86 10.61
N ALA A 99 -13.53 -6.40 10.67
CA ALA A 99 -12.95 -6.96 11.89
C ALA A 99 -12.39 -5.90 12.85
N GLY A 100 -12.25 -4.64 12.43
CA GLY A 100 -11.67 -3.58 13.26
C GLY A 100 -12.57 -3.14 14.41
N GLN A 101 -13.90 -3.17 14.23
CA GLN A 101 -14.86 -2.73 15.25
C GLN A 101 -14.68 -3.44 16.61
N PRO A 102 -14.64 -4.78 16.69
CA PRO A 102 -14.40 -5.45 17.96
C PRO A 102 -12.99 -5.18 18.53
N LEU A 103 -12.00 -4.87 17.67
CA LEU A 103 -10.62 -4.61 18.11
C LEU A 103 -10.45 -3.21 18.74
N TYR A 104 -11.24 -2.22 18.32
CA TYR A 104 -11.19 -0.87 18.89
C TYR A 104 -11.57 -0.84 20.38
N GLY A 105 -12.48 -1.72 20.81
CA GLY A 105 -12.97 -1.79 22.19
C GLY A 105 -12.15 -2.66 23.14
N ILE A 106 -11.06 -3.29 22.68
CA ILE A 106 -10.22 -4.16 23.54
C ILE A 106 -9.52 -3.37 24.64
N PHE A 107 -9.14 -2.12 24.35
CA PHE A 107 -8.49 -1.24 25.31
C PHE A 107 -9.34 0.01 25.52
N GLU A 108 -9.63 0.33 26.79
CA GLU A 108 -10.48 1.47 27.18
C GLU A 108 -9.86 2.85 26.86
N ASP A 109 -8.55 2.89 26.61
CA ASP A 109 -7.77 4.12 26.36
C ASP A 109 -7.59 4.47 24.87
N GLY A 110 -8.31 3.78 23.98
CA GLY A 110 -8.24 4.01 22.53
C GLY A 110 -7.06 3.32 21.83
N ARG A 111 -6.20 2.60 22.56
CA ARG A 111 -5.10 1.82 21.97
C ARG A 111 -5.57 0.63 21.14
N GLY A 112 -6.86 0.28 21.17
CA GLY A 112 -7.45 -0.71 20.26
C GLY A 112 -7.19 -0.39 18.78
N MET A 113 -7.09 0.90 18.43
CA MET A 113 -6.69 1.33 17.08
C MET A 113 -5.27 0.88 16.70
N LEU A 114 -4.34 0.80 17.66
CA LEU A 114 -2.98 0.31 17.39
C LEU A 114 -2.98 -1.16 17.02
N LEU A 115 -3.93 -1.97 17.51
CA LEU A 115 -4.06 -3.36 17.08
C LEU A 115 -4.46 -3.43 15.61
N VAL A 116 -5.46 -2.65 15.21
CA VAL A 116 -5.94 -2.64 13.82
C VAL A 116 -4.84 -2.17 12.86
N TRP A 117 -4.16 -1.06 13.18
CA TRP A 117 -3.06 -0.54 12.37
C TRP A 117 -1.84 -1.47 12.40
N GLY A 118 -1.53 -2.04 13.56
CA GLY A 118 -0.45 -3.02 13.72
C GLY A 118 -0.66 -4.27 12.89
N ILE A 119 -1.87 -4.84 12.89
CA ILE A 119 -2.22 -6.01 12.07
C ILE A 119 -2.09 -5.67 10.58
N MET A 120 -2.61 -4.51 10.14
CA MET A 120 -2.43 -4.06 8.76
C MET A 120 -0.96 -3.87 8.39
N ALA A 121 -0.18 -3.21 9.25
CA ALA A 121 1.25 -2.98 9.04
C ALA A 121 2.03 -4.30 8.94
N LEU A 122 1.75 -5.27 9.82
CA LEU A 122 2.37 -6.60 9.80
C LEU A 122 1.94 -7.43 8.59
N GLY A 123 0.71 -7.27 8.10
CA GLY A 123 0.25 -7.94 6.88
C GLY A 123 0.83 -7.32 5.61
N ILE A 124 0.99 -6.00 5.56
CA ILE A 124 1.36 -5.27 4.35
C ILE A 124 2.88 -5.07 4.23
N ILE A 125 3.55 -4.60 5.29
CA ILE A 125 4.93 -4.13 5.21
C ILE A 125 5.92 -5.27 4.94
N PRO A 126 5.97 -6.36 5.74
CA PRO A 126 6.96 -7.43 5.53
C PRO A 126 6.82 -8.08 4.15
N LEU A 127 5.58 -8.35 3.74
CA LEU A 127 5.29 -8.97 2.45
C LEU A 127 5.55 -8.00 1.29
N GLY A 128 5.25 -6.71 1.45
CA GLY A 128 5.57 -5.69 0.45
C GLY A 128 7.07 -5.47 0.27
N LEU A 129 7.83 -5.43 1.37
CA LEU A 129 9.29 -5.38 1.33
C LEU A 129 9.87 -6.62 0.65
N ARG A 130 9.36 -7.82 0.98
CA ARG A 130 9.77 -9.06 0.32
C ARG A 130 9.57 -8.98 -1.19
N ASP A 131 8.42 -8.48 -1.65
CA ASP A 131 8.11 -8.37 -3.08
C ASP A 131 8.99 -7.29 -3.75
N ILE A 132 9.26 -6.17 -3.09
CA ILE A 132 10.18 -5.13 -3.58
C ILE A 132 11.59 -5.69 -3.77
N LEU A 133 12.07 -6.47 -2.81
CA LEU A 133 13.38 -7.12 -2.87
C LEU A 133 13.44 -8.18 -3.96
N ARG A 134 12.38 -8.99 -4.13
CA ARG A 134 12.27 -9.97 -5.20
C ARG A 134 12.26 -9.31 -6.57
N ALA A 135 11.43 -8.29 -6.78
CA ALA A 135 11.41 -7.50 -8.01
C ALA A 135 12.78 -6.91 -8.34
N GLY A 136 13.59 -6.57 -7.33
CA GLY A 136 14.96 -6.06 -7.54
C GLY A 136 15.98 -7.06 -8.06
N LYS A 137 15.68 -8.36 -7.97
CA LYS A 137 16.56 -9.45 -8.40
C LYS A 137 16.14 -10.03 -9.75
N GLU A 138 15.06 -9.54 -10.34
CA GLU A 138 14.58 -9.96 -11.66
C GLU A 138 15.43 -9.35 -12.78
N ASP A 139 15.58 -10.08 -13.89
CA ASP A 139 16.26 -9.61 -15.10
C ASP A 139 15.30 -8.77 -15.97
N TRP A 140 15.17 -7.48 -15.63
CA TRP A 140 14.33 -6.54 -16.38
C TRP A 140 14.97 -6.20 -17.73
N LYS A 141 14.15 -6.16 -18.78
CA LYS A 141 14.58 -5.87 -20.15
C LYS A 141 13.79 -4.72 -20.73
N ASP A 142 14.41 -4.01 -21.65
CA ASP A 142 13.73 -3.01 -22.46
C ASP A 142 12.72 -3.71 -23.38
N ILE A 143 11.54 -3.09 -23.54
CA ILE A 143 10.45 -3.63 -24.35
C ILE A 143 10.09 -2.58 -25.40
N GLU A 144 10.16 -2.97 -26.68
CA GLU A 144 9.60 -2.17 -27.78
C GLU A 144 8.09 -2.38 -27.84
N VAL A 145 7.33 -1.29 -27.82
CA VAL A 145 5.88 -1.28 -27.94
C VAL A 145 5.52 -0.45 -29.17
N ASN A 146 4.59 -0.94 -29.98
CA ASN A 146 4.05 -0.18 -31.11
C ASN A 146 3.01 0.80 -30.55
N ALA A 147 3.19 2.10 -30.80
CA ALA A 147 2.24 3.15 -30.45
C ALA A 147 1.15 3.32 -31.51
#